data_AF-A0A848N1L7-F1
#
_entry.id   AF-A0A848N1L7-F1
#
_cell.length_a   1.000
_cell.length_b   1.000
_cell.length_c   1.000
_cell.angle_alpha   90.00
_cell.angle_beta   90.00
_cell.angle_gamma   90.00
#
_symmetry.space_group_name_H-M   'P 1'
#
loop_
_entity.id
_entity.type
_entity.pdbx_description
1 polymer ?
#
loop_
_entity_poly.entity_id
_entity_poly.type
_entity_poly.pdbx_seq_one_letter_code
_entity_poly.pdbx_strand_id
1 'polypeptide(L)'
;MIKLIKKRPLCQYYLWKVCQRFERDESQELILPPVKAVIGQLQSERRNLEKVEKESIAIHISSLALLEEILKNESEQSFRKLISDLEEFGKGQ
;
A
#
# COMPACT_ATOMS: atom_id res chain seq x y z
N MET A 1 -12.53 4.84 4.02
CA MET A 1 -11.26 4.24 3.58
C MET A 1 -10.10 5.22 3.51
N ILE A 2 -10.11 6.17 2.57
CA ILE A 2 -8.95 7.06 2.39
C ILE A 2 -8.62 7.90 3.63
N LYS A 3 -9.64 8.36 4.37
CA LYS A 3 -9.45 9.05 5.66
C LYS A 3 -8.74 8.18 6.72
N LEU A 4 -8.85 6.86 6.64
CA LEU A 4 -8.18 5.92 7.54
C LEU A 4 -6.72 5.74 7.15
N ILE A 5 -6.44 5.49 5.86
CA ILE A 5 -5.08 5.35 5.33
C ILE A 5 -4.31 6.67 5.46
N LYS A 6 -4.95 7.82 5.16
CA LYS A 6 -4.36 9.17 5.30
C LYS A 6 -3.95 9.51 6.74
N LYS A 7 -4.53 8.86 7.75
CA LYS A 7 -4.14 9.04 9.17
C LYS A 7 -3.09 8.05 9.66
N ARG A 8 -2.66 7.10 8.83
CA ARG A 8 -1.72 6.03 9.18
C ARG A 8 -0.49 6.07 8.26
N PRO A 9 0.59 6.76 8.67
CA PRO A 9 1.80 6.93 7.83
C PRO A 9 2.41 5.62 7.34
N LEU A 10 2.44 4.58 8.18
CA LEU A 10 2.96 3.26 7.78
C LEU A 10 2.10 2.60 6.69
N CYS A 11 0.78 2.78 6.72
CA CYS A 11 -0.09 2.28 5.66
C CYS A 11 0.20 2.99 4.33
N GLN A 12 0.40 4.31 4.35
CA GLN A 12 0.79 5.06 3.16
C GLN A 12 2.14 4.62 2.63
N TYR A 13 3.15 4.51 3.51
CA TYR A 13 4.48 4.07 3.18
C TYR A 13 4.49 2.70 2.48
N TYR A 14 3.81 1.70 3.05
CA TYR A 14 3.81 0.35 2.46
C TYR A 14 3.02 0.29 1.16
N LEU A 15 1.90 1.00 1.07
CA LEU A 15 1.10 1.04 -0.15
C LEU A 15 1.91 1.69 -1.29
N TRP A 16 2.57 2.81 -1.00
CA TRP A 16 3.46 3.51 -1.93
C TRP A 16 4.64 2.62 -2.35
N LYS A 17 5.36 2.06 -1.37
CA LYS A 17 6.50 1.16 -1.60
C LYS A 17 6.14 -0.02 -2.50
N VAL A 18 4.96 -0.61 -2.30
CA VAL A 18 4.50 -1.73 -3.13
C VAL A 18 4.14 -1.25 -4.53
N CYS A 19 3.41 -0.15 -4.69
CA CYS A 19 3.02 0.38 -6.00
C CYS A 19 4.23 0.81 -6.83
N GLN A 20 5.22 1.48 -6.24
CA GLN A 20 6.47 1.87 -6.90
C GLN A 20 7.25 0.70 -7.50
N ARG A 21 7.12 -0.52 -6.98
CA ARG A 21 7.77 -1.71 -7.58
C ARG A 21 7.22 -2.05 -8.96
N PHE A 22 6.01 -1.58 -9.27
CA PHE A 22 5.35 -1.79 -10.56
C PHE A 22 5.53 -0.59 -11.51
N GLU A 23 5.87 0.59 -10.98
CA GLU A 23 6.09 1.84 -11.73
C GLU A 23 7.48 1.89 -12.40
N ARG A 24 7.79 0.91 -13.26
CA ARG A 24 8.98 0.95 -14.13
C ARG A 24 8.58 1.14 -15.58
N ASP A 25 8.03 2.30 -15.91
CA ASP A 25 8.03 2.80 -17.28
C ASP A 25 8.24 4.32 -17.25
N GLU A 26 9.37 4.77 -17.78
CA GLU A 26 9.74 6.19 -17.82
C GLU A 26 8.92 6.97 -18.87
N SER A 27 8.07 6.29 -19.65
CA SER A 27 7.47 6.90 -20.84
C SER A 27 6.01 7.34 -20.72
N GLN A 28 5.08 6.67 -20.02
CA GLN A 28 3.68 7.12 -20.01
C GLN A 28 2.75 6.34 -19.07
N GLU A 29 1.83 7.07 -18.43
CA GLU A 29 0.68 6.61 -17.63
C GLU A 29 0.99 5.83 -16.34
N LEU A 30 0.26 6.17 -15.27
CA LEU A 30 0.32 5.48 -13.99
C LEU A 30 -0.26 4.06 -14.18
N ILE A 31 0.57 3.09 -14.59
CA ILE A 31 0.14 1.69 -14.72
C ILE A 31 0.04 1.10 -13.32
N LEU A 32 -1.12 1.34 -12.68
CA LEU A 32 -1.39 0.78 -11.37
C LEU A 32 -1.57 -0.74 -11.49
N PRO A 33 -0.84 -1.52 -10.66
CA PRO A 33 -1.01 -2.96 -10.61
C PRO A 33 -2.43 -3.32 -10.18
N PRO A 34 -2.94 -4.51 -10.58
CA PRO A 34 -4.20 -5.02 -10.04
C PRO A 34 -4.16 -5.09 -8.51
N VAL A 35 -5.26 -4.78 -7.85
CA VAL A 35 -5.42 -4.84 -6.38
C VAL A 35 -4.94 -6.19 -5.83
N LYS A 36 -5.26 -7.28 -6.52
CA LYS A 36 -4.84 -8.63 -6.13
C LYS A 36 -3.32 -8.78 -6.09
N ALA A 37 -2.60 -8.18 -7.04
CA ALA A 37 -1.13 -8.23 -7.07
C ALA A 37 -0.53 -7.42 -5.91
N VAL A 38 -1.11 -6.26 -5.59
CA VAL A 38 -0.71 -5.42 -4.45
C VAL A 38 -0.92 -6.17 -3.13
N ILE A 39 -2.08 -6.80 -2.93
CA ILE A 39 -2.37 -7.63 -1.75
C ILE A 39 -1.32 -8.73 -1.61
N GLY A 40 -0.96 -9.42 -2.71
CA GLY A 40 0.05 -10.47 -2.69
C GLY A 40 1.43 -9.97 -2.24
N GLN A 41 1.83 -8.77 -2.68
CA GLN A 41 3.08 -8.15 -2.24
C GLN A 41 3.03 -7.75 -0.76
N LEU A 42 1.94 -7.16 -0.29
CA LEU A 42 1.74 -6.81 1.12
C LEU A 42 1.82 -8.04 2.04
N GLN A 43 1.19 -9.15 1.63
CA GLN A 43 1.27 -10.43 2.33
C GLN A 43 2.68 -11.00 2.39
N SER A 44 3.44 -10.88 1.29
CA SER A 44 4.84 -11.29 1.24
C SER A 44 5.67 -10.49 2.24
N GLU A 45 5.52 -9.16 2.24
CA GLU A 45 6.24 -8.30 3.18
C GLU A 45 5.86 -8.54 4.63
N ARG A 46 4.57 -8.74 4.93
CA ARG A 46 4.14 -9.07 6.28
C ARG A 46 4.78 -10.37 6.76
N ARG A 47 4.74 -11.43 5.95
CA ARG A 47 5.37 -12.72 6.28
C ARG A 47 6.87 -12.61 6.47
N ASN A 48 7.55 -11.69 5.77
CA ASN A 48 8.97 -11.46 5.98
C ASN A 48 9.23 -10.78 7.33
N LEU A 49 8.40 -9.81 7.71
CA LEU A 49 8.49 -9.11 8.98
C LEU A 49 8.12 -10.00 10.17
N GLU A 50 7.17 -10.91 10.01
CA GLU A 50 6.79 -11.90 11.03
C GLU A 50 7.94 -12.84 11.42
N LYS A 51 8.96 -13.00 10.56
CA LYS A 51 10.17 -13.79 10.85
C LYS A 51 11.18 -13.02 11.70
N VAL A 52 10.94 -11.73 11.96
CA VAL A 52 11.88 -10.89 12.70
C VAL A 52 11.36 -10.73 14.12
N GLU A 53 12.09 -11.30 15.09
CA GLU A 53 11.75 -11.21 16.52
C GLU A 53 12.17 -9.85 17.10
N LYS A 54 11.47 -8.78 16.71
CA LYS A 54 11.62 -7.44 17.28
C LYS A 54 10.27 -6.81 17.55
N GLU A 55 10.06 -6.35 18.78
CA GLU A 55 8.82 -5.71 19.20
C GLU A 55 8.48 -4.45 18.37
N SER A 56 9.51 -3.72 17.92
CA SER A 56 9.35 -2.54 17.05
C SER A 56 8.70 -2.84 15.70
N ILE A 57 8.62 -4.11 15.29
CA ILE A 57 8.05 -4.53 14.00
C ILE A 57 6.54 -4.80 14.10
N ALA A 58 5.99 -4.95 15.31
CA ALA A 58 4.56 -5.22 15.52
C ALA A 58 3.66 -4.15 14.87
N ILE A 59 4.06 -2.87 14.92
CA ILE A 59 3.32 -1.78 14.29
C ILE A 59 3.37 -1.85 12.74
N HIS A 60 4.45 -2.39 12.19
CA HIS A 60 4.58 -2.60 10.74
C HIS A 60 3.71 -3.77 10.27
N ILE A 61 3.75 -4.90 10.99
CA ILE A 61 2.92 -6.09 10.70
C ILE A 61 1.44 -5.73 10.76
N SER A 62 1.00 -5.05 11.82
CA SER A 62 -0.40 -4.63 11.97
C SER A 62 -0.83 -3.63 10.90
N SER A 63 0.07 -2.73 10.46
CA SER A 63 -0.22 -1.80 9.36
C SER A 63 -0.38 -2.53 8.02
N LEU A 64 0.45 -3.53 7.74
CA LEU A 64 0.33 -4.37 6.54
C LEU A 64 -0.94 -5.21 6.56
N ALA A 65 -1.26 -5.83 7.70
CA ALA A 65 -2.48 -6.61 7.87
C ALA A 65 -3.74 -5.76 7.65
N LEU A 66 -3.75 -4.52 8.17
CA LEU A 66 -4.84 -3.58 7.93
C LEU A 66 -4.97 -3.23 6.43
N LEU A 67 -3.87 -2.97 5.73
CA LEU A 67 -3.92 -2.71 4.29
C LEU A 67 -4.49 -3.91 3.53
N GLU A 68 -4.11 -5.13 3.87
CA GLU A 68 -4.66 -6.35 3.26
C GLU A 68 -6.17 -6.44 3.47
N GLU A 69 -6.66 -6.20 4.68
CA GLU A 69 -8.10 -6.25 5.01
C GLU A 69 -8.88 -5.18 4.25
N ILE A 70 -8.34 -3.97 4.18
CA ILE A 70 -8.93 -2.87 3.42
C ILE A 70 -9.02 -3.26 1.94
N LEU A 71 -7.90 -3.63 1.32
CA LEU A 71 -7.85 -3.87 -0.12
C LEU A 71 -8.62 -5.10 -0.57
N LYS A 72 -8.79 -6.12 0.28
CA LYS A 72 -9.59 -7.33 -0.04
C LYS A 72 -11.04 -7.03 -0.39
N ASN A 73 -11.58 -5.93 0.15
CA ASN A 73 -12.97 -5.54 -0.05
C ASN A 73 -13.13 -4.43 -1.11
N GLU A 74 -12.02 -4.00 -1.74
CA GLU A 74 -12.03 -2.87 -2.66
C GLU A 74 -12.13 -3.27 -4.13
N SER A 75 -12.84 -2.45 -4.89
CA SER A 75 -12.82 -2.50 -6.35
C SER A 75 -11.51 -1.93 -6.89
N GLU A 76 -11.13 -2.39 -8.09
CA GLU A 76 -9.99 -1.83 -8.83
C GLU A 76 -10.13 -0.31 -9.03
N GLN A 77 -11.35 0.18 -9.31
CA GLN A 77 -11.60 1.62 -9.49
C GLN A 77 -11.38 2.42 -8.21
N SER A 78 -11.88 1.92 -7.07
CA SER A 78 -11.66 2.54 -5.76
C SER A 78 -10.19 2.58 -5.37
N PHE A 79 -9.46 1.49 -5.64
CA PHE A 79 -8.03 1.41 -5.42
C PHE A 79 -7.27 2.42 -6.27
N ARG A 80 -7.57 2.52 -7.57
CA ARG A 80 -6.94 3.52 -8.45
C ARG A 80 -7.13 4.93 -7.92
N LYS A 81 -8.37 5.27 -7.53
CA LYS A 81 -8.68 6.56 -6.89
C LYS A 81 -7.88 6.78 -5.60
N LEU A 82 -7.77 5.75 -4.75
CA LEU A 82 -6.97 5.83 -3.53
C LEU A 82 -5.50 6.18 -3.81
N ILE A 83 -4.88 5.56 -4.81
CA ILE A 83 -3.48 5.84 -5.15
C ILE A 83 -3.32 7.25 -5.72
N SER A 84 -4.18 7.67 -6.65
CA SER A 84 -4.17 9.04 -7.18
C SER A 84 -4.35 10.09 -6.08
N ASP A 85 -5.33 9.89 -5.18
CA ASP A 85 -5.60 10.80 -4.06
C ASP A 85 -4.46 10.84 -3.02
N LEU A 86 -3.58 9.82 -3.00
CA LEU A 86 -2.36 9.77 -2.16
C LEU A 86 -1.17 10.46 -2.85
N GLU A 87 -1.03 10.28 -4.16
CA GLU A 87 -0.02 10.95 -4.97
C GLU A 87 -0.21 12.47 -4.97
N GLU A 88 -1.43 12.95 -5.15
CA GLU A 88 -1.77 14.38 -5.05
C GLU A 88 -1.47 14.95 -3.67
N PHE A 89 -1.69 14.15 -2.62
CA PHE A 89 -1.39 14.56 -1.25
C PHE A 89 0.12 14.71 -1.00
N GLY A 90 0.95 13.87 -1.62
CA GLY A 90 2.41 13.93 -1.53
C GLY A 90 3.05 15.06 -2.32
N LYS A 91 2.39 15.57 -3.37
CA LYS A 91 2.88 16.70 -4.20
C LYS A 91 2.54 18.09 -3.64
N GLY A 92 1.63 18.17 -2.65
CA GLY A 92 1.16 19.41 -2.05
C GLY A 92 1.85 19.83 -0.75
N GLN A 93 2.99 19.21 -0.40
CA GLN A 93 3.83 19.56 0.75
C GLN A 93 5.20 20.03 0.30
#